data_AF-A0A2V7IBA8-F1
#
_entry.id   AF-A0A2V7IBA8-F1
#
_cell.length_a   1.000
_cell.length_b   1.000
_cell.length_c   1.000
_cell.angle_alpha   90.00
_cell.angle_beta   90.00
_cell.angle_gamma   90.00
#
_symmetry.space_group_name_H-M   'P 1'
#
loop_
_entity.id
_entity.type
_entity.pdbx_description
1 polymer ?
#
loop_
_entity_poly.entity_id
_entity_poly.type
_entity_poly.pdbx_seq_one_letter_code
_entity_poly.pdbx_strand_id
1 'polypeptide(L)'
;MHLLISVAGPAEARAALRGGADVIDAKDPRRGALGPVPLHRLAAIRAAVAGARPLSAALGDAASEEALAGAVAATVAVGVAFVKVGFAGVTSEARARRLAVAAQRRVGTDGGGTRLVLVAYADWRRAESLAPARVVAVAADAGAAGVLLDTANKDAPLFTIESPATLAAWIAGAHAAGLFAALAGGLPSRGAASLSRRGVSPDPPDPPASPSCARREGGPPGARRRVARDRPP
;
A
#
# COMPACT_ATOMS: atom_id res chain seq x y z
N MET A 1 14.06 3.46 1.17
CA MET A 1 13.21 2.74 2.15
C MET A 1 12.37 3.77 2.87
N HIS A 2 11.08 3.50 3.01
CA HIS A 2 10.17 4.26 3.87
C HIS A 2 9.81 3.43 5.10
N LEU A 3 9.78 4.07 6.25
CA LEU A 3 9.35 3.51 7.52
C LEU A 3 7.83 3.65 7.65
N LEU A 4 7.14 2.51 7.68
CA LEU A 4 5.72 2.44 8.00
C LEU A 4 5.54 2.08 9.47
N ILE A 5 4.70 2.82 10.21
CA ILE A 5 4.40 2.57 11.62
C ILE A 5 2.90 2.36 11.80
N SER A 6 2.51 1.20 12.34
CA SER A 6 1.12 0.89 12.63
C SER A 6 0.64 1.55 13.92
N VAL A 7 -0.57 2.11 13.90
CA VAL A 7 -1.20 2.84 15.00
C VAL A 7 -2.68 2.47 15.13
N ALA A 8 -3.17 2.36 16.36
CA ALA A 8 -4.56 2.04 16.69
C ALA A 8 -5.38 3.27 17.13
N GLY A 9 -4.75 4.45 17.20
CA GLY A 9 -5.43 5.69 17.61
C GLY A 9 -4.63 6.98 17.36
N PRO A 10 -5.27 8.13 17.58
CA PRO A 10 -4.69 9.44 17.28
C PRO A 10 -3.48 9.79 18.14
N ALA A 11 -3.40 9.31 19.38
CA ALA A 11 -2.24 9.54 20.25
C ALA A 11 -0.98 8.86 19.69
N GLU A 12 -1.11 7.59 19.28
CA GLU A 12 -0.05 6.83 18.63
C GLU A 12 0.32 7.43 17.27
N ALA A 13 -0.65 7.89 16.48
CA ALA A 13 -0.40 8.58 15.21
C ALA A 13 0.50 9.80 15.40
N ARG A 14 0.23 10.64 16.40
CA ARG A 14 1.09 11.79 16.73
C ARG A 14 2.48 11.36 17.20
N ALA A 15 2.57 10.27 17.96
CA ALA A 15 3.86 9.73 18.41
C ALA A 15 4.69 9.21 17.23
N ALA A 16 4.08 8.46 16.31
CA ALA A 16 4.71 7.94 15.11
C ALA A 16 5.21 9.07 14.19
N LEU A 17 4.42 10.16 14.04
CA LEU A 17 4.86 11.35 13.31
C LEU A 17 6.11 11.99 13.93
N ARG A 18 6.12 12.20 15.26
CA ARG A 18 7.30 12.73 15.97
C ARG A 18 8.50 11.79 15.86
N GLY A 19 8.26 10.48 15.81
CA GLY A 19 9.27 9.44 15.62
C GLY A 19 9.82 9.34 14.18
N GLY A 20 9.33 10.16 13.24
CA GLY A 20 9.83 10.19 11.88
C GLY A 20 9.28 9.09 10.97
N ALA A 21 8.06 8.59 11.24
CA ALA A 21 7.39 7.69 10.32
C ALA A 21 7.22 8.34 8.93
N ASP A 22 7.48 7.58 7.87
CA ASP A 22 7.23 7.98 6.48
C ASP A 22 5.80 7.69 6.07
N VAL A 23 5.19 6.63 6.63
CA VAL A 23 3.79 6.25 6.42
C VAL A 23 3.16 5.90 7.76
N ILE A 24 1.97 6.44 8.02
CA ILE A 24 1.15 6.07 9.18
C ILE A 24 0.18 4.99 8.75
N ASP A 25 0.09 3.90 9.50
CA ASP A 25 -0.75 2.76 9.16
C ASP A 25 -1.82 2.49 10.20
N ALA A 26 -3.07 2.79 9.90
CA ALA A 26 -4.19 2.54 10.79
C ALA A 26 -4.52 1.03 10.84
N LYS A 27 -4.29 0.42 11.99
CA LYS A 27 -4.45 -1.02 12.25
C LYS A 27 -4.65 -1.29 13.73
N ASP A 28 -5.51 -2.26 14.07
CA ASP A 28 -5.72 -2.76 15.43
C ASP A 28 -5.25 -4.21 15.56
N PRO A 29 -4.07 -4.47 16.16
CA PRO A 29 -3.52 -5.83 16.26
C PRO A 29 -4.38 -6.77 17.12
N ARG A 30 -5.26 -6.23 17.97
CA ARG A 30 -6.21 -7.04 18.78
C ARG A 30 -7.29 -7.69 17.93
N ARG A 31 -7.47 -7.23 16.68
CA ARG A 31 -8.42 -7.75 15.69
C ARG A 31 -7.73 -8.59 14.61
N GLY A 32 -6.51 -9.08 14.89
CA GLY A 32 -5.72 -9.92 13.99
C GLY A 32 -4.62 -9.17 13.24
N ALA A 33 -3.87 -9.90 12.43
CA ALA A 33 -2.70 -9.39 11.71
C ALA A 33 -2.99 -8.27 10.71
N LEU A 34 -4.23 -8.09 10.25
CA LEU A 34 -4.66 -6.92 9.49
C LEU A 34 -5.92 -6.28 10.09
N GLY A 35 -6.11 -6.42 11.40
CA GLY A 35 -7.30 -5.95 12.08
C GLY A 35 -7.62 -4.48 11.74
N PRO A 36 -8.80 -4.17 11.17
CA PRO A 36 -9.15 -2.79 10.86
C PRO A 36 -9.34 -1.98 12.14
N VAL A 37 -9.11 -0.67 12.10
CA VAL A 37 -9.66 0.23 13.12
C VAL A 37 -11.11 0.58 12.77
N PRO A 38 -11.99 0.87 13.75
CA PRO A 38 -13.32 1.41 13.46
C PRO A 38 -13.25 2.74 12.68
N LEU A 39 -14.25 3.04 11.84
CA LEU A 39 -14.23 4.23 10.98
C LEU A 39 -14.09 5.56 11.77
N HIS A 40 -14.74 5.69 12.92
CA HIS A 40 -14.59 6.88 13.77
C HIS A 40 -13.15 7.05 14.27
N ARG A 41 -12.44 5.94 14.55
CA ARG A 41 -11.02 5.94 14.93
C ARG A 41 -10.13 6.26 13.74
N LEU A 42 -10.44 5.72 12.56
CA LEU A 42 -9.72 6.06 11.34
C LEU A 42 -9.82 7.56 11.04
N ALA A 43 -11.01 8.16 11.19
CA ALA A 43 -11.22 9.58 11.02
C ALA A 43 -10.42 10.40 12.05
N ALA A 44 -10.39 9.97 13.31
CA ALA A 44 -9.58 10.61 14.35
C ALA A 44 -8.06 10.51 14.06
N ILE A 45 -7.59 9.36 13.55
CA ILE A 45 -6.21 9.19 13.10
C ILE A 45 -5.94 10.13 11.92
N ARG A 46 -6.82 10.18 10.91
CA ARG A 46 -6.68 11.09 9.76
C ARG A 46 -6.56 12.55 10.20
N ALA A 47 -7.41 12.98 11.13
CA ALA A 47 -7.36 14.33 11.70
C ALA A 47 -6.04 14.58 12.46
N ALA A 48 -5.55 13.60 13.21
CA ALA A 48 -4.27 13.69 13.91
C ALA A 48 -3.06 13.71 12.96
N VAL A 49 -3.15 13.03 11.81
CA VAL A 49 -2.11 13.03 10.78
C VAL A 49 -2.11 14.35 9.99
N ALA A 50 -3.27 14.95 9.77
CA ALA A 50 -3.43 16.27 9.15
C ALA A 50 -2.66 16.47 7.82
N GLY A 51 -2.51 15.40 7.05
CA GLY A 51 -1.79 15.43 5.77
C GLY A 51 -0.25 15.47 5.88
N ALA A 52 0.33 15.42 7.08
CA ALA A 52 1.78 15.45 7.27
C ALA A 52 2.50 14.25 6.63
N ARG A 53 1.83 13.09 6.57
CA ARG A 53 2.30 11.85 5.96
C ARG A 53 1.16 11.09 5.29
N PRO A 54 1.44 10.22 4.30
CA PRO A 54 0.48 9.26 3.79
C PRO A 54 -0.09 8.39 4.92
N LEU A 55 -1.41 8.21 4.90
CA LEU A 55 -2.14 7.33 5.81
C LEU A 55 -2.56 6.06 5.05
N SER A 56 -2.14 4.89 5.50
CA SER A 56 -2.70 3.59 5.06
C SER A 56 -3.71 3.07 6.07
N ALA A 57 -4.64 2.23 5.63
CA ALA A 57 -5.58 1.53 6.52
C ALA A 57 -5.66 0.04 6.18
N ALA A 58 -5.56 -0.81 7.19
CA ALA A 58 -5.85 -2.23 7.06
C ALA A 58 -7.36 -2.47 7.06
N LEU A 59 -7.85 -3.33 6.17
CA LEU A 59 -9.26 -3.71 6.06
C LEU A 59 -9.56 -5.10 6.62
N GLY A 60 -8.53 -5.83 7.07
CA GLY A 60 -8.63 -7.24 7.42
C GLY A 60 -8.48 -8.16 6.21
N ASP A 61 -8.80 -9.44 6.43
CA ASP A 61 -8.83 -10.46 5.41
C ASP A 61 -10.15 -10.45 4.64
N ALA A 62 -10.07 -10.65 3.32
CA ALA A 62 -11.20 -10.55 2.43
C ALA A 62 -12.20 -11.71 2.61
N ALA A 63 -13.45 -11.37 2.95
CA ALA A 63 -14.54 -12.36 3.11
C ALA A 63 -15.33 -12.58 1.81
N SER A 64 -15.98 -11.53 1.29
CA SER A 64 -16.76 -11.54 0.04
C SER A 64 -16.50 -10.27 -0.76
N GLU A 65 -16.78 -10.31 -2.06
CA GLU A 65 -16.63 -9.19 -2.98
C GLU A 65 -17.45 -7.96 -2.53
N GLU A 66 -18.69 -8.18 -2.09
CA GLU A 66 -19.59 -7.11 -1.63
C GLU A 66 -19.11 -6.46 -0.34
N ALA A 67 -18.80 -7.28 0.69
CA ALA A 67 -18.33 -6.78 1.98
C ALA A 67 -17.01 -6.01 1.82
N LEU A 68 -16.09 -6.55 1.01
CA LEU A 68 -14.82 -5.90 0.72
C LEU A 68 -15.02 -4.58 -0.02
N ALA A 69 -15.85 -4.54 -1.06
CA ALA A 69 -16.12 -3.33 -1.81
C ALA A 69 -16.75 -2.23 -0.92
N GLY A 70 -17.66 -2.61 -0.01
CA GLY A 70 -18.23 -1.70 0.99
C GLY A 70 -17.18 -1.14 1.95
N ALA A 71 -16.32 -2.01 2.49
CA ALA A 71 -15.24 -1.61 3.39
C ALA A 71 -14.23 -0.66 2.73
N VAL A 72 -13.84 -0.95 1.47
CA VAL A 72 -12.96 -0.06 0.69
C VAL A 72 -13.63 1.29 0.49
N ALA A 73 -14.88 1.33 0.01
CA ALA A 73 -15.58 2.59 -0.24
C ALA A 73 -15.71 3.46 1.02
N ALA A 74 -16.07 2.86 2.15
CA ALA A 74 -16.16 3.57 3.44
C ALA A 74 -14.80 4.13 3.88
N THR A 75 -13.71 3.39 3.63
CA THR A 75 -12.35 3.80 3.98
C THR A 75 -11.81 4.90 3.06
N VAL A 76 -12.12 4.81 1.76
CA VAL A 76 -11.80 5.83 0.75
C VAL A 76 -12.48 7.16 1.10
N ALA A 77 -13.72 7.14 1.59
CA ALA A 77 -14.43 8.34 2.03
C ALA A 77 -13.74 9.08 3.19
N VAL A 78 -12.95 8.38 4.02
CA VAL A 78 -12.12 9.01 5.06
C VAL A 78 -10.85 9.66 4.48
N GLY A 79 -10.49 9.33 3.24
CA GLY A 79 -9.37 9.90 2.48
C GLY A 79 -8.00 9.36 2.93
N VAL A 80 -7.84 8.04 2.89
CA VAL A 80 -6.54 7.39 3.09
C VAL A 80 -5.76 7.33 1.78
N ALA A 81 -4.43 7.33 1.85
CA ALA A 81 -3.57 7.15 0.69
C ALA A 81 -3.57 5.68 0.22
N PHE A 82 -3.69 4.73 1.14
CA PHE A 82 -3.68 3.30 0.82
C PHE A 82 -4.73 2.51 1.60
N VAL A 83 -5.31 1.51 0.96
CA VAL A 83 -6.08 0.45 1.62
C VAL A 83 -5.34 -0.88 1.47
N LYS A 84 -5.29 -1.65 2.55
CA LYS A 84 -4.60 -2.95 2.58
C LYS A 84 -5.58 -4.08 2.85
N VAL A 85 -5.52 -5.12 2.04
CA VAL A 85 -6.44 -6.27 2.10
C VAL A 85 -5.64 -7.56 2.17
N GLY A 86 -5.93 -8.39 3.17
CA GLY A 86 -5.38 -9.73 3.31
C GLY A 86 -6.24 -10.80 2.65
N PHE A 87 -5.65 -11.98 2.51
CA PHE A 87 -6.27 -13.14 1.86
C PHE A 87 -6.18 -14.40 2.72
N ALA A 88 -6.14 -14.28 4.05
CA ALA A 88 -6.22 -15.45 4.92
C ALA A 88 -7.57 -16.16 4.68
N GLY A 89 -7.56 -17.49 4.61
CA GLY A 89 -8.73 -18.30 4.24
C GLY A 89 -9.13 -18.24 2.76
N VAL A 90 -8.30 -17.63 1.89
CA VAL A 90 -8.52 -17.61 0.44
C VAL A 90 -7.44 -18.44 -0.24
N THR A 91 -7.78 -19.68 -0.58
CA THR A 91 -6.88 -20.65 -1.23
C THR A 91 -7.04 -20.74 -2.75
N SER A 92 -8.06 -20.09 -3.32
CA SER A 92 -8.33 -20.08 -4.76
C SER A 92 -7.85 -18.78 -5.41
N GLU A 93 -6.95 -18.89 -6.40
CA GLU A 93 -6.46 -17.74 -7.16
C GLU A 93 -7.60 -17.02 -7.90
N ALA A 94 -8.54 -17.78 -8.49
CA ALA A 94 -9.71 -17.21 -9.15
C ALA A 94 -10.59 -16.39 -8.19
N ARG A 95 -10.77 -16.86 -6.95
CA ARG A 95 -11.47 -16.11 -5.90
C ARG A 95 -10.71 -14.86 -5.49
N ALA A 96 -9.39 -14.97 -5.27
CA ALA A 96 -8.55 -13.82 -4.93
C ALA A 96 -8.60 -12.72 -6.01
N ARG A 97 -8.59 -13.10 -7.29
CA ARG A 97 -8.75 -12.17 -8.42
C ARG A 97 -10.07 -11.41 -8.37
N ARG A 98 -11.20 -12.11 -8.16
CA ARG A 98 -12.51 -11.45 -8.05
C ARG A 98 -12.56 -10.46 -6.88
N LEU A 99 -12.04 -10.85 -5.72
CA LEU A 99 -11.93 -9.99 -4.55
C LEU A 99 -11.06 -8.75 -4.83
N ALA A 100 -9.88 -8.94 -5.42
CA ALA A 100 -8.96 -7.85 -5.76
C ALA A 100 -9.60 -6.88 -6.78
N VAL A 101 -10.28 -7.38 -7.81
CA VAL A 101 -11.00 -6.55 -8.79
C VAL A 101 -12.16 -5.79 -8.13
N ALA A 102 -12.91 -6.42 -7.22
CA ALA A 102 -13.99 -5.76 -6.48
C ALA A 102 -13.46 -4.60 -5.63
N ALA A 103 -12.32 -4.78 -4.97
CA ALA A 103 -11.63 -3.73 -4.21
C ALA A 103 -11.09 -2.63 -5.15
N GLN A 104 -10.43 -3.00 -6.25
CA GLN A 104 -9.80 -2.05 -7.17
C GLN A 104 -10.83 -1.08 -7.76
N ARG A 105 -12.04 -1.56 -8.09
CA ARG A 105 -13.13 -0.71 -8.62
C ARG A 105 -13.58 0.41 -7.69
N ARG A 106 -13.17 0.37 -6.41
CA ARG A 106 -13.54 1.36 -5.38
C ARG A 106 -12.42 2.34 -5.04
N VAL A 107 -11.22 2.14 -5.57
CA VAL A 107 -10.08 3.03 -5.35
C VAL A 107 -9.81 3.88 -6.60
N GLY A 108 -9.06 4.97 -6.44
CA GLY A 108 -8.70 5.82 -7.58
C GLY A 108 -7.51 5.22 -8.34
N THR A 109 -7.46 5.44 -9.65
CA THR A 109 -6.33 5.03 -10.51
C THR A 109 -5.25 6.10 -10.64
N ASP A 110 -5.53 7.33 -10.20
CA ASP A 110 -4.71 8.50 -10.49
C ASP A 110 -3.92 8.96 -9.24
N GLY A 111 -2.89 9.79 -9.44
CA GLY A 111 -1.90 10.18 -8.42
C GLY A 111 -2.42 10.91 -7.16
N GLY A 112 -3.71 11.22 -7.08
CA GLY A 112 -4.37 11.84 -5.92
C GLY A 112 -5.39 10.94 -5.19
N GLY A 113 -5.68 9.74 -5.71
CA GLY A 113 -6.65 8.82 -5.13
C GLY A 113 -6.06 7.85 -4.10
N THR A 114 -6.93 7.26 -3.29
CA THR A 114 -6.57 6.06 -2.52
C THR A 114 -6.10 4.97 -3.47
N ARG A 115 -5.07 4.20 -3.09
CA ARG A 115 -4.52 3.08 -3.86
C ARG A 115 -4.63 1.74 -3.12
N LEU A 116 -4.82 0.65 -3.86
CA LEU A 116 -4.96 -0.70 -3.31
C LEU A 116 -3.59 -1.37 -3.10
N VAL A 117 -3.46 -2.07 -1.97
CA VAL A 117 -2.32 -2.93 -1.65
C VAL A 117 -2.83 -4.30 -1.22
N LEU A 118 -2.34 -5.35 -1.87
CA LEU A 118 -2.68 -6.73 -1.49
C LEU A 118 -1.64 -7.26 -0.50
N VAL A 119 -2.10 -7.90 0.57
CA VAL A 119 -1.24 -8.45 1.61
C VAL A 119 -1.11 -9.96 1.44
N ALA A 120 0.13 -10.40 1.28
CA ALA A 120 0.55 -11.79 1.35
C ALA A 120 1.04 -12.12 2.77
N TYR A 121 0.95 -13.40 3.13
CA TYR A 121 1.46 -13.90 4.40
C TYR A 121 2.69 -14.78 4.19
N ALA A 122 3.77 -14.53 4.94
CA ALA A 122 4.95 -15.40 4.90
C ALA A 122 4.61 -16.82 5.38
N ASP A 123 3.76 -16.92 6.41
CA ASP A 123 3.17 -18.15 6.92
C ASP A 123 1.87 -18.54 6.20
N TRP A 124 1.78 -18.30 4.89
CA TRP A 124 0.55 -18.49 4.07
C TRP A 124 -0.11 -19.87 4.23
N ARG A 125 0.67 -20.93 4.47
CA ARG A 125 0.12 -22.28 4.70
C ARG A 125 -0.71 -22.34 5.98
N ARG A 126 -0.24 -21.69 7.06
CA ARG A 126 -0.97 -21.58 8.33
C ARG A 126 -2.16 -20.62 8.21
N ALA A 127 -2.03 -19.59 7.37
CA ALA A 127 -3.08 -18.63 7.10
C ALA A 127 -4.16 -19.15 6.12
N GLU A 128 -4.02 -20.38 5.61
CA GLU A 128 -4.85 -20.94 4.53
C GLU A 128 -5.01 -19.96 3.35
N SER A 129 -3.88 -19.38 2.93
CA SER A 129 -3.83 -18.32 1.93
C SER A 129 -3.10 -18.78 0.67
N LEU A 130 -2.99 -17.90 -0.32
CA LEU A 130 -2.15 -18.10 -1.49
C LEU A 130 -0.67 -17.91 -1.14
N ALA A 131 0.20 -18.64 -1.84
CA ALA A 131 1.64 -18.38 -1.78
C ALA A 131 1.93 -16.91 -2.18
N PRO A 132 2.92 -16.23 -1.56
CA PRO A 132 3.20 -14.81 -1.81
C PRO A 132 3.41 -14.44 -3.28
N ALA A 133 4.04 -15.31 -4.08
CA ALA A 133 4.23 -15.07 -5.51
C ALA A 133 2.90 -15.06 -6.30
N ARG A 134 1.89 -15.81 -5.85
CA ARG A 134 0.55 -15.80 -6.46
C ARG A 134 -0.20 -14.52 -6.10
N VAL A 135 -0.04 -14.01 -4.88
CA VAL A 135 -0.59 -12.69 -4.50
C VAL A 135 0.01 -11.58 -5.35
N VAL A 136 1.31 -11.64 -5.68
CA VAL A 136 1.96 -10.70 -6.63
C VAL A 136 1.28 -10.73 -8.00
N ALA A 137 1.05 -11.93 -8.57
CA ALA A 137 0.36 -12.04 -9.86
C ALA A 137 -1.08 -11.48 -9.79
N VAL A 138 -1.83 -11.80 -8.73
CA VAL A 138 -3.18 -11.28 -8.52
C VAL A 138 -3.18 -9.75 -8.39
N ALA A 139 -2.20 -9.17 -7.68
CA ALA A 139 -2.08 -7.73 -7.51
C ALA A 139 -1.80 -7.02 -8.84
N ALA A 140 -0.88 -7.56 -9.65
CA ALA A 140 -0.53 -7.00 -10.95
C ALA A 140 -1.73 -7.03 -11.89
N ASP A 141 -2.39 -8.18 -11.99
CA ASP A 141 -3.54 -8.38 -12.89
C ASP A 141 -4.76 -7.55 -12.47
N ALA A 142 -4.92 -7.26 -11.18
CA ALA A 142 -5.97 -6.39 -10.67
C ALA A 142 -5.64 -4.89 -10.80
N GLY A 143 -4.40 -4.51 -11.15
CA GLY A 143 -3.97 -3.11 -11.19
C GLY A 143 -3.77 -2.49 -9.80
N ALA A 144 -3.46 -3.31 -8.78
CA ALA A 144 -3.11 -2.80 -7.46
C ALA A 144 -1.80 -1.99 -7.54
N ALA A 145 -1.58 -1.08 -6.59
CA ALA A 145 -0.37 -0.28 -6.56
C ALA A 145 0.84 -1.04 -5.98
N GLY A 146 0.59 -2.03 -5.12
CA GLY A 146 1.66 -2.72 -4.43
C GLY A 146 1.22 -3.98 -3.69
N VAL A 147 2.22 -4.64 -3.12
CA VAL A 147 2.07 -5.80 -2.24
C VAL A 147 2.79 -5.59 -0.91
N LEU A 148 2.24 -6.17 0.15
CA LEU A 148 2.86 -6.24 1.47
C LEU A 148 3.04 -7.71 1.86
N LEU A 149 4.21 -8.09 2.35
CA LEU A 149 4.42 -9.38 3.02
C LEU A 149 4.38 -9.16 4.54
N ASP A 150 3.41 -9.75 5.23
CA ASP A 150 3.27 -9.73 6.71
C ASP A 150 3.24 -11.18 7.24
N THR A 151 3.10 -11.34 8.55
CA THR A 151 2.84 -12.63 9.20
C THR A 151 1.41 -12.65 9.73
N ALA A 152 0.66 -13.72 9.44
CA ALA A 152 -0.69 -13.92 9.96
C ALA A 152 -0.63 -14.23 11.46
N ASN A 153 0.23 -15.17 11.85
CA ASN A 153 0.49 -15.48 13.25
C ASN A 153 1.61 -14.59 13.81
N LYS A 154 1.53 -14.28 15.11
CA LYS A 154 2.51 -13.41 15.80
C LYS A 154 3.56 -14.20 16.60
N ASP A 155 3.66 -15.51 16.37
CA ASP A 155 4.60 -16.40 17.04
C ASP A 155 6.04 -16.23 16.54
N ALA A 156 6.21 -15.83 15.28
CA ALA A 156 7.50 -15.78 14.60
C ALA A 156 7.62 -14.50 13.75
N PRO A 157 8.72 -13.72 13.86
CA PRO A 157 8.96 -12.58 13.00
C PRO A 157 9.35 -13.03 11.57
N LEU A 158 9.13 -12.17 10.58
CA LEU A 158 9.35 -12.44 9.16
C LEU A 158 10.73 -13.04 8.86
N PHE A 159 11.80 -12.47 9.43
CA PHE A 159 13.17 -12.94 9.20
C PHE A 159 13.50 -14.29 9.84
N THR A 160 12.60 -14.86 10.64
CA THR A 160 12.72 -16.25 11.12
C THR A 160 11.99 -17.24 10.20
N ILE A 161 11.04 -16.75 9.38
CA ILE A 161 10.28 -17.55 8.42
C ILE A 161 10.96 -17.52 7.05
N GLU A 162 11.44 -16.34 6.64
CA GLU A 162 11.98 -16.09 5.31
C GLU A 162 13.42 -15.60 5.38
N SER A 163 14.26 -16.18 4.51
CA SER A 163 15.66 -15.76 4.39
C SER A 163 15.76 -14.38 3.71
N PRO A 164 16.82 -13.59 3.99
CA PRO A 164 17.06 -12.33 3.27
C PRO A 164 17.10 -12.50 1.74
N ALA A 165 17.63 -13.63 1.25
CA ALA A 165 17.67 -13.93 -0.18
C ALA A 165 16.27 -14.17 -0.76
N THR A 166 15.41 -14.91 -0.06
CA THR A 166 14.01 -15.13 -0.47
C THR A 166 13.25 -13.81 -0.51
N LEU A 167 13.41 -12.97 0.51
CA LEU A 167 12.75 -11.65 0.58
C LEU A 167 13.23 -10.73 -0.55
N ALA A 168 14.53 -10.71 -0.85
CA ALA A 168 15.08 -9.93 -1.95
C ALA A 168 14.53 -10.39 -3.31
N ALA A 169 14.43 -11.71 -3.53
CA ALA A 169 13.85 -12.26 -4.74
C ALA A 169 12.34 -11.93 -4.87
N TRP A 170 11.59 -12.00 -3.77
CA TRP A 170 10.18 -11.64 -3.75
C TRP A 170 9.96 -10.14 -4.05
N ILE A 171 10.76 -9.26 -3.45
CA ILE A 171 10.75 -7.82 -3.75
C ILE A 171 11.06 -7.56 -5.23
N ALA A 172 12.09 -8.22 -5.77
CA ALA A 172 12.44 -8.08 -7.18
C ALA A 172 11.31 -8.55 -8.11
N GLY A 173 10.64 -9.66 -7.76
CA GLY A 173 9.47 -10.16 -8.50
C GLY A 173 8.29 -9.18 -8.47
N ALA A 174 8.00 -8.56 -7.33
CA ALA A 174 6.98 -7.52 -7.23
C ALA A 174 7.32 -6.29 -8.10
N HIS A 175 8.57 -5.81 -8.04
CA HIS A 175 9.02 -4.69 -8.86
C HIS A 175 8.98 -5.00 -10.36
N ALA A 176 9.35 -6.21 -10.77
CA ALA A 176 9.26 -6.65 -12.16
C ALA A 176 7.82 -6.70 -12.67
N ALA A 177 6.84 -6.87 -11.78
CA ALA A 177 5.41 -6.80 -12.09
C ALA A 177 4.85 -5.36 -12.04
N GLY A 178 5.69 -4.33 -11.88
CA GLY A 178 5.26 -2.93 -11.80
C GLY A 178 4.64 -2.52 -10.46
N LEU A 179 4.80 -3.34 -9.42
CA LEU A 179 4.23 -3.11 -8.09
C LEU A 179 5.31 -2.58 -7.14
N PHE A 180 4.95 -1.72 -6.18
CA PHE A 180 5.84 -1.51 -5.03
C PHE A 180 5.73 -2.69 -4.06
N ALA A 181 6.82 -2.98 -3.34
CA ALA A 181 6.85 -3.99 -2.29
C ALA A 181 7.06 -3.38 -0.90
N ALA A 182 6.39 -3.95 0.09
CA ALA A 182 6.59 -3.66 1.51
C ALA A 182 6.76 -4.96 2.31
N LEU A 183 7.49 -4.89 3.42
CA LEU A 183 7.68 -5.98 4.37
C LEU A 183 7.16 -5.55 5.75
N ALA A 184 6.55 -6.47 6.48
CA ALA A 184 6.10 -6.35 7.86
C ALA A 184 6.28 -7.68 8.62
N GLY A 185 5.68 -7.83 9.80
CA GLY A 185 5.77 -9.06 10.59
C GLY A 185 6.97 -9.09 11.53
N GLY A 186 6.93 -8.33 12.63
CA GLY A 186 7.96 -8.42 13.68
C GLY A 186 9.36 -7.97 13.23
N LEU A 187 9.45 -6.96 12.36
CA LEU A 187 10.73 -6.41 11.93
C LEU A 187 11.48 -5.82 13.14
N PRO A 188 12.81 -6.03 13.24
CA PRO A 188 13.58 -5.43 14.30
C PRO A 188 13.58 -3.90 14.17
N SER A 189 13.68 -3.22 15.31
CA SER A 189 13.90 -1.77 15.34
C SER A 189 15.14 -1.40 14.51
N ARG A 190 15.15 -0.18 13.94
CA ARG A 190 16.09 0.39 12.96
C ARG A 190 17.61 0.14 13.16
N GLY A 191 18.05 -0.47 14.26
CA GLY A 191 19.44 -0.78 14.58
C GLY A 191 19.96 -2.17 14.19
N ALA A 192 19.13 -3.15 13.76
CA ALA A 192 19.60 -4.55 13.67
C ALA A 192 19.70 -5.19 12.26
N ALA A 193 19.32 -4.50 11.18
CA ALA A 193 19.39 -5.10 9.84
C ALA A 193 19.97 -4.12 8.81
N SER A 194 21.25 -4.29 8.52
CA SER A 194 21.91 -3.73 7.34
C SER A 194 21.38 -4.45 6.10
N LEU A 195 20.35 -3.90 5.44
CA LEU A 195 19.92 -4.36 4.12
C LEU A 195 20.05 -3.25 3.08
N SER A 196 20.64 -3.67 1.96
CA SER A 196 21.05 -2.93 0.77
C SER A 196 20.01 -1.92 0.27
N ARG A 197 20.47 -0.67 0.09
CA ARG A 197 19.69 0.45 -0.44
C ARG A 197 19.37 0.24 -1.92
N ARG A 198 18.16 -0.20 -2.27
CA ARG A 198 17.56 0.04 -3.60
C ARG A 198 16.06 0.33 -3.50
N GLY A 199 15.70 1.53 -3.95
CA GLY A 199 14.42 1.94 -4.55
C GLY A 199 13.13 1.85 -3.73
N VAL A 200 12.72 2.95 -3.11
CA VAL A 200 11.30 3.34 -3.16
C VAL A 200 11.29 4.78 -3.65
N SER A 201 10.71 5.03 -4.81
CA SER A 201 10.21 6.36 -5.17
C SER A 201 8.72 6.21 -5.50
N PRO A 202 7.83 6.95 -4.84
CA PRO A 202 6.51 7.21 -5.38
C PRO A 202 6.61 8.40 -6.33
N ASP A 203 7.28 8.23 -7.47
CA ASP A 203 7.12 9.20 -8.56
C ASP A 203 5.86 8.84 -9.35
N PRO A 204 5.02 9.82 -9.73
CA PRO A 204 3.94 9.58 -10.66
C PRO A 204 4.54 9.13 -12.01
N PRO A 205 3.87 8.25 -12.78
CA PRO A 205 4.31 7.94 -14.13
C PRO A 205 4.42 9.25 -14.92
N ASP A 206 5.49 9.39 -15.71
CA ASP A 206 5.60 10.47 -16.69
C ASP A 206 4.33 10.50 -17.55
N PRO A 207 3.75 11.68 -17.85
CA PRO A 207 2.64 11.76 -18.78
C PRO A 207 3.07 11.14 -20.12
N PRO A 208 2.17 10.42 -20.83
CA PRO A 208 2.51 9.84 -22.11
C PRO A 208 3.05 10.93 -23.05
N ALA A 209 4.13 10.59 -23.76
CA ALA A 209 4.72 11.45 -24.77
C ALA A 209 3.60 11.97 -25.69
N SER A 210 3.37 13.28 -25.67
CA SER A 210 2.42 13.90 -26.58
C SER A 210 2.90 13.66 -28.02
N PRO A 211 2.07 13.14 -28.92
CA PRO A 211 2.44 13.07 -30.33
C PRO A 211 2.65 14.50 -30.85
N SER A 212 3.82 14.72 -31.44
CA SER A 212 4.20 16.00 -32.03
C SER A 212 3.29 16.35 -33.21
N CYS A 213 2.91 17.63 -33.25
CA CYS A 213 2.59 18.43 -34.44
C CYS A 213 1.38 18.03 -35.31
N ALA A 214 0.30 18.81 -35.16
CA ALA A 214 -0.28 19.52 -36.30
C ALA A 214 -0.60 20.96 -35.86
N ARG A 215 0.09 21.93 -36.48
CA ARG A 215 -0.17 23.36 -36.34
C ARG A 215 -1.54 23.69 -36.94
N ARG A 216 -2.29 24.60 -36.31
CA ARG A 216 -3.07 25.65 -36.99
C ARG A 216 -3.20 26.85 -36.06
N GLU A 217 -3.11 28.02 -36.67
CA GLU A 217 -2.90 29.35 -36.11
C GLU A 217 -4.19 30.02 -35.61
N GLY A 218 -4.08 30.98 -34.68
CA GLY A 218 -5.08 32.06 -34.52
C GLY A 218 -5.34 32.57 -33.09
N GLY A 219 -4.88 33.81 -32.78
CA GLY A 219 -5.56 34.74 -31.85
C GLY A 219 -5.03 34.89 -30.41
N PRO A 220 -5.23 36.04 -29.72
CA PRO A 220 -4.15 36.76 -29.00
C PRO A 220 -4.39 36.90 -27.45
N PRO A 221 -3.77 37.82 -26.68
CA PRO A 221 -2.89 37.50 -25.55
C PRO A 221 -3.46 37.82 -24.16
N GLY A 222 -3.12 37.03 -23.13
CA GLY A 222 -3.40 37.41 -21.74
C GLY A 222 -2.81 36.47 -20.68
N ALA A 223 -2.02 37.04 -19.77
CA ALA A 223 -1.55 36.48 -18.49
C ALA A 223 -0.57 35.28 -18.52
N ARG A 224 0.73 35.57 -18.60
CA ARG A 224 1.82 34.61 -18.33
C ARG A 224 1.94 34.32 -16.83
N ARG A 225 1.68 33.08 -16.40
CA ARG A 225 2.22 32.50 -15.17
C ARG A 225 3.67 32.10 -15.40
N ARG A 226 4.61 32.64 -14.60
CA ARG A 226 5.98 32.12 -14.46
C ARG A 226 5.95 30.97 -13.45
N VAL A 227 6.45 29.80 -13.84
CA VAL A 227 7.17 28.90 -12.92
C VAL A 227 8.35 28.33 -13.71
N ALA A 228 9.55 28.73 -13.31
CA ALA A 228 10.81 28.19 -13.80
C ALA A 228 10.99 26.76 -13.25
N ARG A 229 11.48 25.86 -14.10
CA ARG A 229 12.03 24.56 -13.69
C ARG A 229 13.47 24.52 -14.16
N ASP A 230 14.40 24.72 -13.23
CA ASP A 230 15.80 24.37 -13.42
C ASP A 230 15.96 22.85 -13.32
N ARG A 231 16.64 22.26 -14.30
CA ARG A 231 17.25 20.92 -14.20
C ARG A 231 18.77 21.12 -14.09
N PRO A 232 19.46 20.46 -13.14
CA PRO A 232 20.91 20.38 -13.13
C PRO A 232 21.40 19.19 -13.99
N PRO A 233 22.70 19.15 -14.34
CA PRO A 233 23.25 18.42 -15.49
C PRO A 233 23.27 16.89 -15.35
#